data_AF-A0A0L8BGA5-F1
#
_entry.id   AF-A0A0L8BGA5-F1
#
_cell.length_a   1.000
_cell.length_b   1.000
_cell.length_c   1.000
_cell.angle_alpha   90.00
_cell.angle_beta   90.00
_cell.angle_gamma   90.00
#
_symmetry.space_group_name_H-M   'P 1'
#
loop_
_entity.id
_entity.type
_entity.pdbx_description
1 polymer ?
#
loop_
_entity_poly.entity_id
_entity_poly.type
_entity_poly.pdbx_seq_one_letter_code
_entity_poly.pdbx_strand_id
1 'polypeptide(L)' 'MPEKSKKFEFFRVAIGLALVILVSKVIDHALPESSLWIRMAASLAVILPVGLALDAVLVFGYKTSRRR' A
#
# COMPACT_ATOMS: atom_id res chain seq x y z
N MET A 1 24.02 7.44 -10.41
CA MET A 1 23.29 7.73 -9.14
C MET A 1 22.48 6.51 -8.71
N PRO A 2 23.03 5.51 -8.00
CA PRO A 2 22.31 4.25 -7.74
C PRO A 2 21.74 4.11 -6.32
N GLU A 3 22.28 4.80 -5.32
CA GLU A 3 21.89 4.56 -3.91
C GLU A 3 20.51 5.10 -3.54
N LYS A 4 20.06 6.18 -4.19
CA LYS A 4 18.74 6.79 -3.93
C LYS A 4 17.58 5.87 -4.37
N SER A 5 17.79 4.99 -5.35
CA SER A 5 16.76 4.10 -5.88
C SER A 5 16.46 2.92 -4.94
N LYS A 6 17.50 2.28 -4.37
CA LYS A 6 17.33 1.13 -3.47
C LYS A 6 16.59 1.48 -2.17
N LYS A 7 16.89 2.65 -1.58
CA LYS A 7 16.22 3.10 -0.35
C LYS A 7 14.73 3.37 -0.58
N PHE A 8 14.40 3.94 -1.74
CA PHE A 8 13.02 4.22 -2.13
C PHE A 8 12.22 2.94 -2.37
N GLU A 9 12.84 1.94 -2.99
CA GLU A 9 12.24 0.63 -3.23
C GLU A 9 11.96 -0.12 -1.91
N PHE A 10 12.93 -0.12 -0.98
CA PHE A 10 12.75 -0.66 0.36
C PHE A 10 11.64 0.03 1.13
N PHE A 11 11.59 1.36 1.09
CA PHE A 11 10.57 2.15 1.76
C PHE A 11 9.18 1.86 1.19
N ARG A 12 9.10 1.69 -0.13
CA ARG A 12 7.88 1.35 -0.85
C ARG A 12 7.37 -0.05 -0.46
N VAL A 13 8.25 -1.04 -0.36
CA VAL A 13 7.91 -2.39 0.11
C VAL A 13 7.49 -2.37 1.58
N ALA A 14 8.22 -1.67 2.44
CA ALA A 14 7.89 -1.56 3.87
C ALA A 14 6.53 -0.89 4.11
N ILE A 15 6.22 0.19 3.38
CA ILE A 15 4.91 0.84 3.43
C ILE A 15 3.82 -0.10 2.93
N GLY A 16 4.06 -0.81 1.83
CA GLY A 16 3.10 -1.80 1.31
C GLY A 16 2.79 -2.89 2.35
N LEU A 17 3.82 -3.45 2.99
CA LEU A 17 3.68 -4.46 4.04
C LEU A 17 2.92 -3.92 5.26
N ALA A 18 3.29 -2.74 5.74
CA ALA A 18 2.62 -2.09 6.88
C ALA A 18 1.13 -1.85 6.59
N LEU A 19 0.80 -1.42 5.36
CA LEU A 19 -0.58 -1.20 4.95
C LEU A 19 -1.38 -2.50 4.85
N VAL A 20 -0.82 -3.56 4.29
CA VAL A 20 -1.51 -4.86 4.22
C VAL A 20 -1.81 -5.38 5.63
N ILE A 21 -0.88 -5.26 6.57
CA ILE A 21 -1.08 -5.64 7.97
C ILE A 21 -2.16 -4.77 8.62
N LEU A 22 -2.11 -3.45 8.40
CA LEU A 22 -3.09 -2.51 8.96
C LEU A 22 -4.49 -2.81 8.43
N VAL A 23 -4.64 -2.98 7.11
CA VAL A 23 -5.93 -3.31 6.48
C VAL A 23 -6.46 -4.64 6.97
N SER A 24 -5.60 -5.67 7.10
CA SER A 24 -6.01 -6.97 7.65
C SER A 24 -6.51 -6.83 9.08
N LYS A 25 -5.80 -6.10 9.94
CA LYS A 25 -6.24 -5.83 11.33
C LYS A 25 -7.55 -5.07 11.39
N VAL A 26 -7.75 -4.08 10.53
CA VAL A 26 -9.00 -3.30 10.46
C VAL A 26 -10.16 -4.20 10.04
N ILE A 27 -9.98 -5.07 9.04
CA ILE A 27 -11.02 -5.96 8.55
C ILE A 27 -11.35 -7.05 9.56
N ASP A 28 -10.33 -7.65 10.19
CA ASP A 28 -10.55 -8.63 11.25
C ASP A 28 -11.30 -8.03 12.45
N HIS A 29 -11.03 -6.76 12.78
CA HIS A 29 -11.73 -6.06 13.85
C HIS A 29 -13.15 -5.60 13.46
N ALA A 30 -13.34 -5.13 12.22
CA ALA A 30 -14.63 -4.63 11.73
C ALA A 30 -15.60 -5.74 11.34
N LEU A 31 -15.10 -6.92 10.96
CA LEU A 31 -15.90 -8.03 10.46
C LEU A 31 -15.55 -9.37 11.15
N PRO A 32 -15.69 -9.46 12.49
CA PRO A 32 -15.28 -10.64 13.27
C PRO A 32 -16.06 -11.92 12.95
N GLU A 33 -17.29 -11.83 12.44
CA GLU A 33 -18.14 -12.99 12.08
C GLU A 33 -18.29 -13.21 10.57
N SER A 34 -17.60 -12.42 9.74
CA SER A 34 -17.69 -12.55 8.29
C SER A 34 -16.97 -13.80 7.77
N SER A 35 -17.50 -14.38 6.68
CA SER A 35 -16.84 -15.50 6.00
C SER A 35 -15.48 -15.06 5.43
N LEU A 36 -14.52 -16.00 5.37
CA LEU A 36 -13.17 -15.75 4.83
C LEU A 36 -13.18 -15.06 3.45
N TRP A 37 -14.17 -15.39 2.62
CA TRP A 37 -14.37 -14.79 1.30
C TRP A 37 -14.73 -13.31 1.36
N ILE A 38 -15.58 -12.91 2.30
CA ILE A 38 -15.96 -11.50 2.50
C ILE A 38 -14.77 -10.70 3.03
N ARG A 39 -13.99 -11.26 3.96
CA ARG A 39 -12.75 -10.62 4.43
C ARG A 39 -11.74 -10.45 3.30
N MET A 40 -11.54 -11.46 2.46
CA MET A 40 -10.65 -11.35 1.30
C MET A 40 -11.14 -10.31 0.29
N ALA A 41 -12.44 -10.29 -0.01
CA ALA A 41 -13.02 -9.29 -0.93
C ALA A 41 -12.87 -7.87 -0.38
N ALA A 42 -13.13 -7.66 0.91
CA ALA A 42 -12.93 -6.37 1.58
C ALA A 42 -11.44 -5.96 1.59
N SER A 43 -10.53 -6.91 1.86
CA SER A 43 -9.09 -6.66 1.85
C SER A 43 -8.62 -6.23 0.47
N LEU A 44 -9.05 -6.95 -0.58
CA LEU A 44 -8.76 -6.59 -1.96
C LEU A 44 -9.34 -5.22 -2.33
N ALA A 45 -10.58 -4.95 -1.94
CA ALA A 45 -11.25 -3.68 -2.22
C ALA A 45 -10.55 -2.46 -1.59
N VAL A 46 -9.83 -2.65 -0.48
CA VAL A 46 -9.07 -1.59 0.19
C VAL A 46 -7.61 -1.54 -0.30
N ILE A 47 -6.94 -2.69 -0.45
CA ILE A 47 -5.53 -2.76 -0.86
C ILE A 47 -5.34 -2.22 -2.29
N LEU A 48 -6.25 -2.52 -3.23
CA LEU A 48 -6.16 -2.04 -4.61
C LEU A 48 -6.10 -0.51 -4.74
N PRO A 49 -7.11 0.26 -4.25
CA PRO A 49 -7.09 1.70 -4.38
C PRO A 49 -5.96 2.35 -3.58
N VAL A 50 -5.60 1.79 -2.42
CA VAL A 50 -4.48 2.29 -1.62
C VAL A 50 -3.14 2.06 -2.32
N GLY A 51 -2.93 0.88 -2.91
CA GLY A 51 -1.73 0.56 -3.68
C GLY A 51 -1.58 1.44 -4.91
N LEU A 52 -2.68 1.67 -5.65
CA LEU A 52 -2.72 2.59 -6.79
C LEU A 52 -2.45 4.04 -6.38
N ALA A 53 -3.04 4.50 -5.28
CA ALA A 53 -2.82 5.85 -4.75
C ALA A 53 -1.35 6.04 -4.34
N LEU A 54 -0.74 5.06 -3.69
CA LEU A 54 0.69 5.09 -3.35
C LEU A 54 1.58 5.12 -4.58
N ASP A 55 1.33 4.29 -5.58
CA ASP A 55 2.09 4.32 -6.82
C ASP A 55 1.96 5.69 -7.51
N ALA A 56 0.74 6.22 -7.61
CA ALA A 56 0.50 7.54 -8.17
C ALA A 56 1.27 8.64 -7.40
N VAL A 57 1.22 8.65 -6.06
CA VAL A 57 1.95 9.62 -5.23
C VAL A 57 3.47 9.50 -5.41
N LEU A 58 3.99 8.27 -5.48
CA LEU A 58 5.43 8.04 -5.64
C LEU A 58 5.91 8.44 -7.05
N VAL A 59 5.14 8.12 -8.09
CA VAL A 59 5.43 8.55 -9.47
C VAL A 59 5.34 10.07 -9.59
N PHE A 60 4.33 10.71 -8.99
CA PHE A 60 4.17 12.16 -9.02
C PHE A 60 5.26 12.88 -8.24
N GLY A 61 5.63 12.36 -7.07
CA GLY A 61 6.75 12.86 -6.26
C GLY A 61 8.09 12.74 -6.98
N TYR A 62 8.35 11.60 -7.64
CA TYR A 62 9.55 11.42 -8.45
C TYR A 62 9.59 12.37 -9.66
N LYS A 63 8.47 12.53 -10.38
CA LYS A 63 8.37 13.41 -11.55
C LYS A 63 8.54 14.89 -11.15
N THR A 64 8.01 15.29 -10.00
CA THR A 64 8.18 16.63 -9.42
C THR A 64 9.62 16.85 -8.95
N SER A 65 10.22 15.88 -8.27
CA SER A 65 11.60 15.96 -7.78
C SER A 65 12.66 15.93 -8.90
N ARG A 66 12.30 15.49 -10.12
CA ARG A 66 13.19 15.49 -11.29
C ARG A 66 13.08 16.77 -12.15
N ARG A 67 12.06 17.60 -11.91
CA ARG A 67 11.88 18.91 -12.57
C ARG A 67 12.52 20.07 -11.79
N ARG A 68 12.93 19.85 -10.54
CA ARG A 68 13.86 20.73 -9.80
C ARG A 68 15.27 20.19 -9.94
#